data_AF-A0A9D4FCB3-F1
#
_entry.id   AF-A0A9D4FCB3-F1
#
_cell.length_a   1.000
_cell.length_b   1.000
_cell.length_c   1.000
_cell.angle_alpha   90.00
_cell.angle_beta   90.00
_cell.angle_gamma   90.00
#
_symmetry.space_group_name_H-M   'P 1'
#
loop_
_entity.id
_entity.type
_entity.pdbx_description
1 polymer ?
#
loop_
_entity_poly.entity_id
_entity_poly.type
_entity_poly.pdbx_seq_one_letter_code
_entity_poly.pdbx_strand_id
1 'polypeptide(L)'
;MNKEVEKYFEEIITICHKNNNLSSTEERELLFKTVHRKRTDKEIVSKGVILIQSSVKAQSAKDINNFLQIIILELIAEVIKARRQLEEKTSAAKVSEISDSDNKVLYYISGYIIKYLEKKHSKQKNKQLRDRSLKTVSALTNSSGAVSFTDKFSVWYDKKNRGGLKKPCEDFFCMIREFERVVRENQYTEHNIASKKEIKEKVLEAFMIQHYADKLFYSEFSSEEDVSDMCFLEDCLEIF
;
A
#
# COMPACT_ATOMS: atom_id res chain seq x y z
N MET A 1 16.96 -26.48 -35.00
CA MET A 1 16.32 -25.28 -34.42
C MET A 1 17.38 -24.19 -34.34
N ASN A 2 17.08 -22.96 -34.77
CA ASN A 2 18.11 -21.92 -34.95
C ASN A 2 18.46 -21.30 -33.59
N LYS A 3 19.66 -21.57 -33.06
CA LYS A 3 20.10 -21.20 -31.70
C LYS A 3 19.92 -19.72 -31.35
N GLU A 4 19.88 -18.84 -32.34
CA GLU A 4 19.67 -17.40 -32.15
C GLU A 4 18.22 -17.02 -31.81
N VAL A 5 17.23 -17.79 -32.27
CA VAL A 5 15.81 -17.53 -31.96
C VAL A 5 15.45 -18.06 -30.57
N GLU A 6 16.01 -19.21 -30.18
CA GLU A 6 15.94 -19.69 -28.80
C GLU A 6 16.58 -18.67 -27.85
N LYS A 7 17.78 -18.19 -28.17
CA LYS A 7 18.45 -17.13 -27.42
C LYS A 7 17.61 -15.85 -27.34
N TYR A 8 16.86 -15.51 -28.37
CA TYR A 8 15.95 -14.36 -28.37
C TYR A 8 14.79 -14.52 -27.38
N PHE A 9 14.10 -15.66 -27.40
CA PHE A 9 13.03 -15.93 -26.43
C PHE A 9 13.59 -16.09 -25.02
N GLU A 10 14.75 -16.73 -24.86
CA GLU A 10 15.47 -16.82 -23.59
C GLU A 10 15.89 -15.46 -23.05
N GLU A 11 16.33 -14.52 -23.89
CA GLU A 11 16.66 -13.15 -23.46
C GLU A 11 15.42 -12.38 -23.01
N ILE A 12 14.28 -12.51 -23.70
CA ILE A 12 13.01 -11.90 -23.28
C ILE A 12 12.54 -12.52 -21.96
N ILE A 13 12.56 -13.85 -21.85
CA ILE A 13 12.21 -14.57 -20.62
C ILE A 13 13.17 -14.19 -19.49
N THR A 14 14.47 -14.05 -19.76
CA THR A 14 15.48 -13.67 -18.77
C THR A 14 15.33 -12.22 -18.32
N ILE A 15 15.01 -11.28 -19.21
CA ILE A 15 14.70 -9.88 -18.85
C ILE A 15 13.43 -9.83 -18.01
N CYS A 16 12.42 -10.61 -18.40
CA CYS A 16 11.20 -10.76 -17.62
C CYS A 16 11.52 -11.36 -16.24
N HIS A 17 12.39 -12.37 -16.14
CA HIS A 17 12.76 -13.04 -14.89
C HIS A 17 13.69 -12.22 -13.98
N LYS A 18 14.69 -11.50 -14.52
CA LYS A 18 15.72 -10.79 -13.73
C LYS A 18 15.23 -9.51 -13.07
N ASN A 19 14.20 -8.85 -13.62
CA ASN A 19 13.58 -7.70 -12.98
C ASN A 19 12.60 -8.18 -11.91
N ASN A 20 13.12 -8.51 -10.72
CA ASN A 20 12.37 -9.12 -9.62
C ASN A 20 11.27 -8.23 -9.03
N ASN A 21 11.21 -6.94 -9.38
CA ASN A 21 10.11 -6.05 -9.07
C ASN A 21 9.81 -5.20 -10.32
N LEU A 22 8.56 -5.20 -10.79
CA LEU A 22 8.04 -4.20 -11.73
C LEU A 22 7.27 -3.12 -10.94
N SER A 23 7.77 -2.79 -9.75
CA SER A 23 7.07 -1.93 -8.80
C SER A 23 7.19 -0.46 -9.19
N SER A 24 8.30 -0.06 -9.82
CA SER A 24 8.52 1.32 -10.25
C SER A 24 8.02 1.58 -11.68
N THR A 25 7.58 2.81 -11.93
CA THR A 25 7.22 3.31 -13.27
C THR A 25 8.40 3.22 -14.24
N GLU A 26 9.62 3.45 -13.75
CA GLU A 26 10.86 3.42 -14.54
C GLU A 26 11.20 2.02 -15.07
N GLU A 27 11.02 0.98 -14.25
CA GLU A 27 11.25 -0.41 -14.67
C GLU A 27 10.22 -0.88 -15.70
N ARG A 28 8.96 -0.45 -15.56
CA ARG A 28 7.91 -0.72 -16.55
C ARG A 28 8.22 -0.03 -17.87
N GLU A 29 8.64 1.23 -17.83
CA GLU A 29 9.07 1.95 -19.02
C GLU A 29 10.28 1.30 -19.70
N LEU A 30 11.26 0.83 -18.92
CA LEU A 30 12.44 0.14 -19.46
C LEU A 30 12.05 -1.17 -20.15
N LEU A 31 11.12 -1.93 -19.58
CA LEU A 31 10.55 -3.12 -20.21
C LEU A 31 9.86 -2.77 -21.53
N PHE A 32 8.96 -1.78 -21.52
CA PHE A 32 8.26 -1.34 -22.73
C PHE A 32 9.21 -0.82 -23.82
N LYS A 33 10.21 -0.03 -23.46
CA LYS A 33 11.25 0.47 -24.38
C LYS A 33 12.07 -0.67 -24.97
N THR A 34 12.46 -1.65 -24.15
CA THR A 34 13.24 -2.81 -24.59
C THR A 34 12.44 -3.71 -25.53
N VAL A 35 11.19 -3.98 -25.20
CA VAL A 35 10.25 -4.72 -26.04
C VAL A 35 10.02 -3.99 -27.37
N HIS A 36 9.73 -2.69 -27.32
CA HIS A 36 9.46 -1.90 -28.52
C HIS A 36 10.67 -1.86 -29.46
N ARG A 37 11.88 -1.67 -28.92
CA ARG A 37 13.13 -1.74 -29.67
C ARG A 37 13.31 -3.10 -30.36
N LYS A 38 13.00 -4.20 -29.66
CA LYS A 38 13.14 -5.56 -30.20
C LYS A 38 12.05 -5.92 -31.21
N ARG A 39 10.84 -5.35 -31.09
CA ARG A 39 9.74 -5.50 -32.07
C ARG A 39 10.01 -4.79 -33.39
N THR A 40 10.80 -3.72 -33.35
CA THR A 40 11.13 -2.88 -34.51
C THR A 40 12.50 -3.22 -35.10
N ASP A 41 13.26 -4.11 -34.45
CA ASP A 41 14.55 -4.59 -34.91
C ASP A 41 14.38 -5.44 -36.19
N LYS A 42 14.93 -4.92 -37.29
CA LYS A 42 14.80 -5.52 -38.63
C LYS A 42 15.45 -6.91 -38.72
N GLU A 43 16.50 -7.16 -37.96
CA GLU A 43 17.22 -8.44 -37.99
C GLU A 43 16.39 -9.53 -37.29
N ILE A 44 15.79 -9.18 -36.16
CA ILE A 44 14.94 -10.09 -35.38
C ILE A 44 13.65 -10.41 -36.14
N VAL A 45 13.00 -9.38 -36.70
CA VAL A 45 11.78 -9.55 -37.50
C VAL A 45 12.04 -10.41 -38.73
N SER A 46 13.13 -10.15 -39.47
CA SER A 46 13.46 -10.94 -40.66
C SER A 46 13.81 -12.39 -40.33
N LYS A 47 14.62 -12.65 -39.29
CA LYS A 47 14.95 -14.02 -38.86
C LYS A 47 13.74 -14.78 -38.34
N GLY A 48 12.85 -14.13 -37.59
CA GLY A 48 11.59 -14.72 -37.12
C GLY A 48 10.66 -15.10 -38.27
N VAL A 49 10.52 -14.22 -39.26
CA VAL A 49 9.70 -14.49 -40.46
C VAL A 49 10.26 -15.66 -41.27
N ILE A 50 11.57 -15.71 -41.49
CA ILE A 50 12.24 -16.81 -42.22
C ILE A 50 12.03 -18.15 -41.50
N LEU A 51 12.07 -18.18 -40.17
CA LEU A 51 11.89 -19.40 -39.38
C LEU A 51 10.46 -19.97 -39.49
N ILE A 52 9.45 -19.10 -39.46
CA ILE A 52 8.05 -19.54 -39.59
C ILE A 52 7.73 -19.88 -41.06
N GLN A 53 8.24 -19.12 -42.03
CA GLN A 53 8.08 -19.43 -43.46
C GLN A 53 8.68 -20.78 -43.85
N SER A 54 9.80 -21.14 -43.26
CA SER A 54 10.43 -22.46 -43.49
C SER A 54 9.68 -23.62 -42.84
N SER A 55 8.82 -23.33 -41.85
CA SER A 55 8.06 -24.33 -41.09
C SER A 55 6.59 -24.44 -41.53
N VAL A 56 6.02 -23.37 -42.09
CA VAL A 56 4.62 -23.27 -42.52
C VAL A 56 4.60 -22.95 -44.00
N LYS A 57 4.29 -23.94 -44.84
CA LYS A 57 4.23 -23.74 -46.30
C LYS A 57 3.15 -22.72 -46.65
N ALA A 58 3.57 -21.67 -47.37
CA ALA A 58 2.75 -20.68 -48.08
C ALA A 58 1.89 -19.73 -47.20
N GLN A 59 2.55 -18.93 -46.37
CA GLN A 59 1.96 -17.68 -45.86
C GLN A 59 2.83 -16.47 -46.24
N SER A 60 2.19 -15.33 -46.48
CA SER A 60 2.92 -14.12 -46.86
C SER A 60 3.84 -13.69 -45.70
N ALA A 61 5.02 -13.16 -46.02
CA ALA A 61 5.97 -12.64 -45.02
C ALA A 61 5.31 -11.60 -44.09
N LYS A 62 4.32 -10.88 -44.61
CA LYS A 62 3.53 -9.89 -43.88
C LYS A 62 2.63 -10.54 -42.82
N ASP A 63 1.94 -11.63 -43.16
CA ASP A 63 1.03 -12.32 -42.24
C ASP A 63 1.81 -12.99 -41.11
N ILE A 64 2.97 -13.54 -41.43
CA ILE A 64 3.88 -14.15 -40.45
C ILE A 64 4.47 -13.08 -39.51
N ASN A 65 4.84 -11.92 -40.04
CA ASN A 65 5.28 -10.81 -39.20
C ASN A 65 4.15 -10.33 -38.28
N ASN A 66 2.93 -10.18 -38.80
CA ASN A 66 1.78 -9.80 -37.99
C ASN A 66 1.51 -10.82 -36.87
N PHE A 67 1.58 -12.11 -37.19
CA PHE A 67 1.44 -13.20 -36.22
C PHE A 67 2.52 -13.16 -35.13
N LEU A 68 3.78 -12.95 -35.50
CA LEU A 68 4.89 -12.78 -34.54
C LEU A 68 4.67 -11.59 -33.61
N GLN A 69 4.18 -10.47 -34.14
CA GLN A 69 3.89 -9.28 -33.36
C GLN A 69 2.76 -9.51 -32.36
N ILE A 70 1.74 -10.29 -32.74
CA ILE A 70 0.65 -10.70 -31.84
C ILE A 70 1.19 -11.60 -30.72
N ILE A 71 1.97 -12.63 -31.06
CA ILE A 71 2.54 -13.55 -30.06
C ILE A 71 3.43 -12.82 -29.06
N ILE A 72 4.30 -11.91 -29.52
CA ILE A 72 5.18 -11.15 -28.63
C ILE A 72 4.36 -10.29 -27.66
N LEU A 73 3.28 -9.66 -28.14
CA LEU A 73 2.39 -8.87 -27.31
C LEU A 73 1.62 -9.73 -26.29
N GLU A 74 1.08 -10.87 -26.72
CA GLU A 74 0.36 -11.80 -25.84
C GLU A 74 1.27 -12.41 -24.78
N LEU A 75 2.49 -12.81 -25.14
CA LEU A 75 3.47 -13.33 -24.17
C LEU A 75 3.79 -12.30 -23.09
N ILE A 76 3.97 -11.03 -23.45
CA ILE A 76 4.25 -9.97 -22.48
C ILE A 76 3.02 -9.70 -21.61
N ALA A 77 1.83 -9.67 -22.20
CA ALA A 77 0.58 -9.50 -21.45
C ALA A 77 0.37 -10.64 -20.44
N GLU A 78 0.61 -11.89 -20.85
CA GLU A 78 0.51 -13.06 -19.97
C GLU A 78 1.61 -13.08 -18.90
N VAL A 79 2.84 -12.62 -19.19
CA VAL A 79 3.89 -12.44 -18.18
C VAL A 79 3.48 -11.39 -17.14
N ILE A 80 2.96 -10.24 -17.58
CA ILE A 80 2.47 -9.18 -16.68
C ILE A 80 1.32 -9.72 -15.82
N LYS A 81 0.37 -10.43 -16.43
CA LYS A 81 -0.80 -11.00 -15.74
C LYS A 81 -0.43 -12.11 -14.76
N ALA A 82 0.44 -13.04 -15.16
CA ALA A 82 0.95 -14.10 -14.28
C ALA A 82 1.72 -13.52 -13.10
N ARG A 83 2.47 -12.43 -13.31
CA ARG A 83 3.17 -11.71 -12.23
C ARG A 83 2.22 -10.98 -11.31
N ARG A 84 1.21 -10.27 -11.84
CA ARG A 84 0.16 -9.66 -11.02
C ARG A 84 -0.56 -10.71 -10.17
N GLN A 85 -0.85 -11.88 -10.74
CA GLN A 85 -1.43 -13.00 -9.99
C GLN A 85 -0.46 -13.57 -8.95
N LEU A 86 0.84 -13.55 -9.21
CA LEU A 86 1.86 -13.95 -8.23
C LEU A 86 1.94 -12.93 -7.08
N GLU A 87 1.96 -11.63 -7.39
CA GLU A 87 1.92 -10.53 -6.42
C GLU A 87 0.63 -10.57 -5.59
N GLU A 88 -0.52 -10.80 -6.22
CA GLU A 88 -1.81 -10.98 -5.54
C GLU A 88 -1.80 -12.22 -4.65
N LYS A 89 -1.21 -13.35 -5.09
CA LYS A 89 -1.06 -14.55 -4.24
C LYS A 89 -0.08 -14.35 -3.09
N THR A 90 0.98 -13.57 -3.29
CA THR A 90 2.00 -13.28 -2.26
C THR A 90 1.48 -12.25 -1.25
N SER A 91 0.66 -11.30 -1.71
CA SER A 91 0.02 -10.27 -0.88
C SER A 91 -1.19 -10.82 -0.12
N ALA A 92 -2.01 -11.65 -0.77
CA ALA A 92 -3.14 -12.36 -0.14
C ALA A 92 -2.67 -13.41 0.89
N ALA A 93 -1.44 -13.90 0.79
CA ALA A 93 -0.85 -14.81 1.78
C ALA A 93 -0.20 -14.10 2.98
N LYS A 94 0.04 -12.77 2.94
CA LYS A 94 0.86 -12.07 3.96
C LYS A 94 0.13 -11.00 4.78
N VAL A 95 -1.02 -10.48 4.35
CA VAL A 95 -1.84 -9.61 5.21
C VAL A 95 -2.91 -10.47 5.86
N SER A 96 -2.59 -11.09 7.00
CA SER A 96 -3.63 -11.73 7.80
C SER A 96 -4.70 -10.70 8.13
N GLU A 97 -5.94 -10.93 7.69
CA GLU A 97 -7.07 -10.08 8.07
C GLU A 97 -7.06 -9.90 9.59
N ILE A 98 -7.14 -8.65 10.05
CA ILE A 98 -7.20 -8.35 11.49
C ILE A 98 -8.42 -9.06 12.04
N SER A 99 -8.21 -9.98 13.00
CA SER A 99 -9.30 -10.78 13.55
C SER A 99 -10.32 -9.90 14.28
N ASP A 100 -11.56 -10.38 14.47
CA ASP A 100 -12.56 -9.65 15.27
C ASP A 100 -12.09 -9.42 16.73
N SER A 101 -11.27 -10.32 17.26
CA SER A 101 -10.60 -10.18 18.55
C SER A 101 -9.65 -8.98 18.54
N ASP A 102 -8.76 -8.92 17.55
CA ASP A 102 -7.77 -7.85 17.44
C ASP A 102 -8.43 -6.51 17.17
N ASN A 103 -9.50 -6.47 16.35
CA ASN A 103 -10.27 -5.25 16.13
C ASN A 103 -10.89 -4.73 17.44
N LYS A 104 -11.38 -5.59 18.33
CA LYS A 104 -11.87 -5.19 19.66
C LYS A 104 -10.75 -4.60 20.52
N VAL A 105 -9.57 -5.23 20.51
CA VAL A 105 -8.38 -4.74 21.23
C VAL A 105 -7.92 -3.40 20.67
N LEU A 106 -7.84 -3.25 19.35
CA LEU A 106 -7.50 -2.00 18.69
C LEU A 106 -8.49 -0.89 19.02
N TYR A 107 -9.79 -1.18 19.04
CA TYR A 107 -10.82 -0.20 19.41
C TYR A 107 -10.63 0.28 20.86
N TYR A 108 -10.21 -0.62 21.76
CA TYR A 108 -9.84 -0.27 23.13
C TYR A 108 -8.55 0.55 23.21
N ILE A 109 -7.52 0.19 22.44
CA ILE A 109 -6.26 0.94 22.32
C ILE A 109 -6.53 2.36 21.81
N SER A 110 -7.39 2.53 20.81
CA SER A 110 -7.81 3.86 20.34
C SER A 110 -8.39 4.70 21.47
N GLY A 111 -9.27 4.12 22.30
CA GLY A 111 -9.82 4.83 23.46
C GLY A 111 -8.77 5.20 24.52
N TYR A 112 -7.73 4.37 24.67
CA TYR A 112 -6.57 4.65 25.52
C TYR A 112 -5.71 5.79 24.96
N ILE A 113 -5.41 5.79 23.66
CA ILE A 113 -4.63 6.85 23.00
C ILE A 113 -5.31 8.20 23.18
N ILE A 114 -6.63 8.29 22.92
CA ILE A 114 -7.40 9.53 23.14
C ILE A 114 -7.25 10.01 24.58
N LYS A 115 -7.39 9.10 25.55
CA LYS A 115 -7.29 9.47 26.97
C LYS A 115 -5.90 9.98 27.33
N TYR A 116 -4.87 9.38 26.74
CA TYR A 116 -3.49 9.79 26.93
C TYR A 116 -3.24 11.18 26.34
N LEU A 117 -3.72 11.44 25.12
CA LEU A 117 -3.63 12.75 24.47
C LEU A 117 -4.36 13.83 25.28
N GLU A 118 -5.59 13.57 25.75
CA GLU A 118 -6.32 14.51 26.64
C GLU A 118 -5.44 14.90 27.85
N LYS A 119 -4.82 13.91 28.50
CA LYS A 119 -3.96 14.12 29.66
C LYS A 119 -2.67 14.86 29.29
N LYS A 120 -2.05 14.55 28.16
CA LYS A 120 -0.82 15.21 27.67
C LYS A 120 -1.09 16.70 27.42
N HIS A 121 -2.12 17.00 26.63
CA HIS A 121 -2.42 18.37 26.22
C HIS A 121 -3.03 19.21 27.34
N SER A 122 -3.81 18.63 28.26
CA SER A 122 -4.35 19.37 29.42
C SER A 122 -3.27 20.01 30.32
N LYS A 123 -2.04 19.47 30.30
CA LYS A 123 -0.89 19.97 31.07
C LYS A 123 -0.10 21.07 30.35
N GLN A 124 -0.45 21.43 29.11
CA GLN A 124 0.22 22.49 28.39
C GLN A 124 0.06 23.84 29.11
N LYS A 125 1.16 24.58 29.22
CA LYS A 125 1.20 25.88 29.92
C LYS A 125 0.52 26.98 29.11
N ASN A 126 0.65 26.94 27.79
CA ASN A 126 0.00 27.92 26.90
C ASN A 126 -1.50 27.58 26.79
N LYS A 127 -2.34 28.49 27.30
CA LYS A 127 -3.79 28.32 27.33
C LYS A 127 -4.40 28.17 25.92
N GLN A 128 -3.96 28.99 24.96
CA GLN A 128 -4.52 28.97 23.61
C GLN A 128 -4.18 27.66 22.88
N LEU A 129 -2.93 27.22 22.96
CA LEU A 129 -2.51 25.94 22.40
C LEU A 129 -3.23 24.77 23.08
N ARG A 130 -3.34 24.80 24.42
CA ARG A 130 -4.09 23.78 25.18
C ARG A 130 -5.53 23.68 24.72
N ASP A 131 -6.25 24.79 24.67
CA ASP A 131 -7.67 24.81 24.37
C ASP A 131 -7.90 24.32 22.92
N ARG A 132 -7.02 24.68 21.98
CA ARG A 132 -7.01 24.13 20.62
C ARG A 132 -6.72 22.63 20.60
N SER A 133 -5.64 22.18 21.23
CA SER A 133 -5.28 20.75 21.27
C SER A 133 -6.41 19.90 21.86
N LEU A 134 -7.04 20.37 22.95
CA LEU A 134 -8.16 19.67 23.57
C LEU A 134 -9.40 19.64 22.66
N LYS A 135 -9.65 20.70 21.87
CA LYS A 135 -10.70 20.69 20.85
C LYS A 135 -10.42 19.60 19.81
N THR A 136 -9.20 19.53 19.28
CA THR A 136 -8.79 18.48 18.33
C THR A 136 -8.96 17.08 18.93
N VAL A 137 -8.50 16.85 20.17
CA VAL A 137 -8.65 15.55 20.84
C VAL A 137 -10.13 15.20 21.07
N SER A 138 -10.98 16.19 21.36
CA SER A 138 -12.42 15.94 21.54
C SER A 138 -13.11 15.47 20.25
N ALA A 139 -12.63 15.91 19.08
CA ALA A 139 -13.12 15.48 17.77
C ALA A 139 -12.80 14.00 17.45
N LEU A 140 -11.85 13.39 18.17
CA LEU A 140 -11.52 11.97 18.04
C LEU A 140 -12.57 11.04 18.66
N THR A 141 -13.61 11.59 19.30
CA THR A 141 -14.67 10.83 19.98
C THR A 141 -15.99 10.94 19.24
N ASN A 142 -16.83 9.91 19.32
CA ASN A 142 -18.11 9.84 18.60
C ASN A 142 -19.04 11.03 18.91
N SER A 143 -19.54 11.68 17.85
CA SER A 143 -20.60 12.69 17.92
C SER A 143 -21.77 12.46 16.94
N SER A 144 -21.73 11.43 16.09
CA SER A 144 -22.82 11.17 15.13
C SER A 144 -23.88 10.23 15.73
N GLY A 145 -25.14 10.67 15.77
CA GLY A 145 -26.30 9.87 16.17
C GLY A 145 -26.74 8.83 15.15
N ALA A 146 -25.87 8.45 14.21
CA ALA A 146 -26.13 7.44 13.19
C ALA A 146 -25.53 6.08 13.62
N VAL A 147 -26.08 4.98 13.11
CA VAL A 147 -25.54 3.63 13.34
C VAL A 147 -24.11 3.57 12.80
N SER A 148 -23.15 3.29 13.68
CA SER A 148 -21.73 3.22 13.39
C SER A 148 -21.28 1.76 13.21
N PHE A 149 -20.34 1.49 12.29
CA PHE A 149 -19.76 0.14 12.19
C PHE A 149 -18.98 -0.25 13.45
N THR A 150 -18.57 0.75 14.25
CA THR A 150 -17.88 0.54 15.52
C THR A 150 -18.83 0.11 16.65
N ASP A 151 -20.15 0.23 16.47
CA ASP A 151 -21.16 -0.16 17.45
C ASP A 151 -21.06 -1.64 17.82
N LYS A 152 -20.64 -2.49 16.88
CA LYS A 152 -20.42 -3.93 17.13
C LYS A 152 -19.34 -4.21 18.18
N PHE A 153 -18.45 -3.25 18.46
CA PHE A 153 -17.41 -3.37 19.48
C PHE A 153 -17.83 -2.81 20.83
N SER A 154 -18.88 -1.97 20.89
CA SER A 154 -19.30 -1.25 22.10
C SER A 154 -19.57 -2.18 23.29
N VAL A 155 -20.27 -3.30 23.08
CA VAL A 155 -20.58 -4.25 24.18
C VAL A 155 -19.31 -4.81 24.82
N TRP A 156 -18.34 -5.21 24.00
CA TRP A 156 -17.08 -5.73 24.50
C TRP A 156 -16.24 -4.63 25.16
N TYR A 157 -16.20 -3.45 24.53
CA TYR A 157 -15.49 -2.28 25.04
C TYR A 157 -16.02 -1.87 26.41
N ASP A 158 -17.34 -1.74 26.57
CA ASP A 158 -17.98 -1.33 27.83
C ASP A 158 -17.77 -2.36 28.94
N LYS A 159 -17.69 -3.66 28.60
CA LYS A 159 -17.33 -4.72 29.56
C LYS A 159 -15.88 -4.63 30.04
N LYS A 160 -14.95 -4.16 29.20
CA LYS A 160 -13.51 -4.11 29.51
C LYS A 160 -13.08 -2.77 30.08
N ASN A 161 -13.71 -1.70 29.63
CA ASN A 161 -13.49 -0.35 30.14
C ASN A 161 -14.06 -0.25 31.56
N ARG A 162 -13.17 -0.12 32.56
CA ARG A 162 -13.55 0.08 33.97
C ARG A 162 -13.97 1.53 34.28
N GLY A 163 -14.33 2.29 33.24
CA GLY A 163 -14.53 3.73 33.29
C GLY A 163 -13.26 4.51 32.91
N GLY A 164 -13.46 5.68 32.30
CA GLY A 164 -12.40 6.65 32.04
C GLY A 164 -11.82 6.65 30.62
N LEU A 165 -11.96 5.57 29.85
CA LEU A 165 -11.63 5.57 28.43
C LEU A 165 -12.77 6.14 27.59
N LYS A 166 -12.40 6.77 26.47
CA LYS A 166 -13.32 7.41 25.52
C LYS A 166 -13.58 6.49 24.32
N LYS A 167 -14.80 6.48 23.81
CA LYS A 167 -15.14 5.74 22.58
C LYS A 167 -14.59 6.53 21.37
N PRO A 168 -13.66 5.96 20.59
CA PRO A 168 -13.12 6.64 19.42
C PRO A 168 -14.18 6.78 18.33
N CYS A 169 -14.03 7.82 17.49
CA CYS A 169 -14.77 7.93 16.24
C CYS A 169 -14.26 6.93 15.19
N GLU A 170 -15.07 6.71 14.16
CA GLU A 170 -14.79 5.75 13.10
C GLU A 170 -13.48 6.04 12.36
N ASP A 171 -13.27 7.29 11.97
CA ASP A 171 -12.06 7.71 11.23
C ASP A 171 -10.80 7.48 12.07
N PHE A 172 -10.84 7.83 13.36
CA PHE A 172 -9.70 7.61 14.26
C PHE A 172 -9.43 6.12 14.48
N PHE A 173 -10.48 5.32 14.63
CA PHE A 173 -10.32 3.87 14.73
C PHE A 173 -9.72 3.27 13.44
N CYS A 174 -10.17 3.72 12.27
CA CYS A 174 -9.60 3.31 10.99
C CYS A 174 -8.12 3.68 10.88
N MET A 175 -7.72 4.88 11.30
CA MET A 175 -6.31 5.29 11.33
C MET A 175 -5.44 4.33 12.17
N ILE A 176 -5.92 3.95 13.37
CA ILE A 176 -5.20 3.00 14.25
C ILE A 176 -5.15 1.59 13.65
N ARG A 177 -6.18 1.14 12.93
CA ARG A 177 -6.12 -0.13 12.18
C ARG A 177 -5.06 -0.10 11.08
N GLU A 178 -4.90 1.04 10.41
CA GLU A 178 -3.87 1.21 9.40
C GLU A 178 -2.46 1.24 10.01
N PHE A 179 -2.29 1.80 11.22
CA PHE A 179 -1.02 1.70 11.97
C PHE A 179 -0.65 0.24 12.18
N GLU A 180 -1.59 -0.55 12.72
CA GLU A 180 -1.39 -1.97 12.99
C GLU A 180 -1.03 -2.73 11.72
N ARG A 181 -1.74 -2.45 10.61
CA ARG A 181 -1.46 -3.09 9.31
C ARG A 181 -0.03 -2.83 8.86
N VAL A 182 0.41 -1.57 8.86
CA VAL A 182 1.78 -1.21 8.44
C VAL A 182 2.82 -1.84 9.36
N VAL A 183 2.60 -1.82 10.67
CA VAL A 183 3.51 -2.46 11.64
C VAL A 183 3.61 -3.96 11.39
N ARG A 184 2.47 -4.64 11.21
CA ARG A 184 2.39 -6.07 10.93
C ARG A 184 3.11 -6.43 9.63
N GLU A 185 2.81 -5.73 8.54
CA GLU A 185 3.43 -5.96 7.22
C GLU A 185 4.97 -5.85 7.27
N ASN A 186 5.51 -4.98 8.12
CA ASN A 186 6.93 -4.67 8.16
C ASN A 186 7.72 -5.39 9.28
N GLN A 187 7.02 -6.03 10.23
CA GLN A 187 7.64 -6.87 11.26
C GLN A 187 7.73 -8.35 10.87
N TYR A 188 6.83 -8.83 10.00
CA TYR A 188 6.75 -10.24 9.60
C TYR A 188 7.44 -10.56 8.27
N THR A 189 8.15 -9.62 7.64
CA THR A 189 8.96 -9.91 6.46
C THR A 189 10.17 -10.77 6.82
N GLU A 190 10.12 -12.05 6.47
CA GLU A 190 11.05 -13.16 6.79
C GLU A 190 12.57 -12.90 6.59
N HIS A 191 12.97 -11.76 6.04
CA HIS A 191 14.37 -11.46 5.71
C HIS A 191 14.89 -10.10 6.22
N ASN A 192 14.07 -9.27 6.87
CA ASN A 192 14.56 -8.06 7.53
C ASN A 192 13.52 -7.52 8.51
N ILE A 193 13.82 -7.56 9.81
CA ILE A 193 13.03 -6.85 10.82
C ILE A 193 13.36 -5.38 10.66
N ALA A 194 12.42 -4.59 10.14
CA ALA A 194 12.60 -3.15 10.04
C ALA A 194 12.83 -2.56 11.44
N SER A 195 13.79 -1.64 11.56
CA SER A 195 14.04 -0.91 12.79
C SER A 195 12.80 -0.09 13.19
N LYS A 196 12.66 0.23 14.48
CA LYS A 196 11.57 1.09 14.96
C LYS A 196 11.49 2.41 14.19
N LYS A 197 12.63 2.97 13.78
CA LYS A 197 12.71 4.21 13.00
C LYS A 197 12.13 4.03 11.60
N GLU A 198 12.50 2.96 10.90
CA GLU A 198 11.98 2.66 9.56
C GLU A 198 10.47 2.34 9.59
N ILE A 199 9.99 1.66 10.63
CA ILE A 199 8.56 1.43 10.82
C ILE A 199 7.84 2.76 11.05
N LYS A 200 8.40 3.65 11.90
CA LYS A 200 7.84 4.99 12.12
C LYS A 200 7.72 5.76 10.80
N GLU A 201 8.78 5.80 10.01
CA GLU A 201 8.79 6.48 8.70
C GLU A 201 7.71 5.89 7.77
N LYS A 202 7.63 4.56 7.66
CA LYS A 202 6.61 3.89 6.83
C LYS A 202 5.17 4.16 7.28
N VAL A 203 4.92 4.19 8.59
CA VAL A 203 3.59 4.52 9.14
C VAL A 203 3.23 5.97 8.81
N LEU A 204 4.18 6.90 8.98
CA LEU A 204 3.96 8.32 8.67
C LEU A 204 3.84 8.57 7.17
N GLU A 205 4.46 7.79 6.30
CA GLU A 205 4.36 7.94 4.84
C GLU A 205 3.15 7.22 4.23
N ALA A 206 2.44 6.40 5.00
CA ALA A 206 1.33 5.61 4.47
C ALA A 206 0.14 6.49 4.07
N PHE A 207 -0.29 6.37 2.82
CA PHE A 207 -1.36 7.18 2.23
C PHE A 207 -2.66 7.18 3.06
N MET A 208 -3.16 6.01 3.46
CA MET A 208 -4.42 5.93 4.22
C MET A 208 -4.30 6.56 5.61
N ILE A 209 -3.13 6.47 6.23
CA ILE A 209 -2.87 7.11 7.53
C ILE A 209 -2.92 8.62 7.37
N GLN A 210 -2.23 9.16 6.37
CA GLN A 210 -2.25 10.59 6.06
C GLN A 210 -3.66 11.08 5.72
N HIS A 211 -4.42 10.31 4.93
CA HIS A 211 -5.81 10.63 4.62
C HIS A 211 -6.69 10.81 5.87
N TYR A 212 -6.60 9.89 6.84
CA TYR A 212 -7.36 10.02 8.09
C TYR A 212 -6.80 11.13 8.98
N ALA A 213 -5.48 11.32 9.03
CA ALA A 213 -4.84 12.39 9.78
C ALA A 213 -5.28 13.77 9.27
N ASP A 214 -5.33 13.98 7.96
CA ASP A 214 -5.83 15.20 7.34
C ASP A 214 -7.27 15.49 7.72
N LYS A 215 -8.12 14.46 7.70
CA LYS A 215 -9.52 14.60 8.07
C LYS A 215 -9.69 14.96 9.56
N LEU A 216 -8.93 14.31 10.44
CA LEU A 216 -9.09 14.39 11.90
C LEU A 216 -8.37 15.60 12.51
N PHE A 217 -7.18 15.90 12.03
CA PHE A 217 -6.31 16.91 12.59
C PHE A 217 -6.29 18.15 11.71
N TYR A 218 -6.15 18.01 10.39
CA TYR A 218 -5.76 19.15 9.53
C TYR A 218 -6.90 19.87 8.81
N SER A 219 -8.13 19.35 8.85
CA SER A 219 -9.29 19.92 8.14
C SER A 219 -9.76 21.30 8.63
N GLU A 220 -9.35 21.74 9.82
CA GLU A 220 -9.70 23.04 10.40
C GLU A 220 -8.53 24.04 10.50
N PHE A 221 -7.30 23.67 10.11
CA PHE A 221 -6.16 24.59 10.24
C PHE A 221 -6.03 25.52 9.02
N SER A 222 -6.10 26.82 9.29
CA SER A 222 -6.07 27.87 8.26
C SER A 222 -4.67 28.40 7.92
N SER A 223 -3.62 27.99 8.63
CA SER A 223 -2.23 28.45 8.40
C SER A 223 -1.18 27.37 8.63
N GLU A 224 -0.11 27.40 7.83
CA GLU A 224 1.01 26.44 7.86
C GLU A 224 1.80 26.48 9.19
N GLU A 225 1.85 27.63 9.88
CA GLU A 225 2.48 27.76 11.19
C GLU A 225 1.73 27.00 12.31
N ASP A 226 0.41 26.84 12.20
CA ASP A 226 -0.40 26.09 13.17
C ASP A 226 -0.22 24.56 13.02
N VAL A 227 0.22 24.09 11.85
CA VAL A 227 0.46 22.66 11.52
C VAL A 227 1.81 22.18 12.06
N SER A 228 2.83 23.05 12.05
CA SER A 228 4.21 22.72 12.47
C SER A 228 4.36 22.42 13.96
N ASP A 229 3.46 22.92 14.82
CA ASP A 229 3.56 22.78 16.28
C ASP A 229 2.76 21.59 16.84
N MET A 230 1.97 20.91 16.01
CA MET A 230 1.03 19.88 16.43
C MET A 230 1.30 18.55 15.73
N CYS A 231 2.31 17.81 16.20
CA CYS A 231 2.62 16.45 15.75
C CYS A 231 1.63 15.41 16.30
N PHE A 232 0.31 15.63 16.19
CA PHE A 232 -0.71 14.71 16.71
C PHE A 232 -0.57 13.29 16.17
N LEU A 233 -0.24 13.16 14.88
CA LEU A 233 -0.04 11.86 14.25
C LEU A 233 1.16 11.12 14.87
N GLU A 234 2.28 11.82 15.08
CA GLU A 234 3.45 11.24 15.73
C GLU A 234 3.18 10.91 17.20
N ASP A 235 2.44 11.77 17.91
CA ASP A 235 2.02 11.53 19.29
C ASP A 235 1.15 10.27 19.39
N CYS A 236 0.20 10.08 18.46
CA CYS A 236 -0.60 8.85 18.39
C CYS A 236 0.30 7.62 18.18
N LEU A 237 1.27 7.72 17.28
CA LEU A 237 2.19 6.63 16.94
C LEU A 237 3.19 6.32 18.05
N GLU A 238 3.59 7.30 18.85
CA GLU A 238 4.45 7.07 20.01
C GLU A 238 3.72 6.30 21.12
N ILE A 239 2.41 6.53 21.27
CA ILE A 239 1.56 5.86 22.27
C ILE A 239 1.18 4.45 21.83
N PHE A 240 0.99 4.24 20.51
CA PHE A 240 0.67 2.96 19.89
C PHE A 240 1.83 1.96 20.00
#